data_AF-A0A345WTR3-F1
#
_entry.id   AF-A0A345WTR3-F1
#
_cell.length_a   1.000
_cell.length_b   1.000
_cell.length_c   1.000
_cell.angle_alpha   90.00
_cell.angle_beta   90.00
_cell.angle_gamma   90.00
#
_symmetry.space_group_name_H-M   'P 1'
#
loop_
_entity.id
_entity.type
_entity.pdbx_description
1 polymer ?
#
loop_
_entity_poly.entity_id
_entity_poly.type
_entity_poly.pdbx_seq_one_letter_code
_entity_poly.pdbx_strand_id
1 'polypeptide(L)'
;MMVVMLGFRLRGWRAIPAMMAIGKGLGDIARRRPDGLLHHEGFLFGWNHVGIRQYWRDPAALATFTRSEPHSGWWRNFLRDPRQAGFWHEAYSMRGGMEAIYVNMPGAPVGMTAFAPARDAAGAFMTAAGRMAAARG
;
A
#
# COMPACT_ATOMS: atom_id res chain seq x y z
N MET A 1 1.17 -14.08 -10.25
CA MET A 1 1.89 -12.89 -9.77
C MET A 1 0.91 -11.81 -9.36
N MET A 2 1.31 -11.00 -8.38
CA MET A 2 0.67 -9.75 -8.03
C MET A 2 1.69 -8.63 -8.00
N VAL A 3 1.29 -7.43 -8.43
CA VAL A 3 2.04 -6.20 -8.23
C VAL A 3 1.29 -5.39 -7.19
N VAL A 4 2.00 -4.92 -6.17
CA VAL A 4 1.43 -3.98 -5.19
C VAL A 4 2.26 -2.72 -5.23
N MET A 5 1.59 -1.60 -5.43
CA MET A 5 2.14 -0.26 -5.27
C MET A 5 1.55 0.32 -4.00
N LEU A 6 2.40 0.87 -3.14
CA LEU A 6 1.98 1.60 -1.94
C LEU A 6 2.63 2.97 -1.96
N GLY A 7 2.01 3.93 -1.30
CA GLY A 7 2.67 5.21 -1.09
C GLY A 7 2.11 5.99 0.08
N PHE A 8 2.95 6.92 0.52
CA PHE A 8 2.69 7.77 1.67
C PHE A 8 3.00 9.21 1.29
N ARG A 9 2.08 10.11 1.63
CA ARG A 9 2.21 11.54 1.35
C ARG A 9 2.07 12.34 2.63
N LEU A 10 3.08 13.12 2.99
CA LEU A 10 3.05 13.95 4.20
C LEU A 10 2.12 15.15 4.00
N ARG A 11 1.20 15.39 4.93
CA ARG A 11 0.44 16.66 5.01
C ARG A 11 1.15 17.73 5.80
N GLY A 12 2.07 17.36 6.69
CA GLY A 12 2.75 18.29 7.57
C GLY A 12 3.95 17.67 8.28
N TRP A 13 4.69 18.49 9.00
CA TRP A 13 5.94 18.11 9.66
C TRP A 13 5.78 16.98 10.69
N ARG A 14 4.61 16.83 11.31
CA ARG A 14 4.30 15.74 12.26
C ARG A 14 4.33 14.35 11.62
N ALA A 15 4.27 14.26 10.30
CA ALA A 15 4.33 13.00 9.55
C ALA A 15 5.78 12.56 9.25
N ILE A 16 6.80 13.41 9.49
CA ILE A 16 8.22 13.08 9.22
C ILE A 16 8.69 11.79 9.93
N PRO A 17 8.36 11.56 11.22
CA PRO A 17 8.72 10.30 11.88
C PRO A 17 8.10 9.07 11.20
N ALA A 18 6.87 9.19 10.69
CA ALA A 18 6.23 8.11 9.94
C ALA A 18 7.00 7.82 8.64
N MET A 19 7.45 8.87 7.93
CA MET A 19 8.28 8.74 6.72
C MET A 19 9.58 7.95 7.01
N MET A 20 10.28 8.29 8.09
CA MET A 20 11.52 7.60 8.45
C MET A 20 11.26 6.13 8.83
N ALA A 21 10.17 5.85 9.54
CA ALA A 21 9.78 4.50 9.89
C ALA A 21 9.46 3.65 8.65
N ILE A 22 8.78 4.22 7.65
CA ILE A 22 8.55 3.57 6.35
C ILE A 22 9.89 3.25 5.69
N GLY A 23 10.79 4.23 5.57
CA GLY A 23 12.11 4.03 4.98
C GLY A 23 12.91 2.90 5.64
N LYS A 24 12.91 2.82 6.97
CA LYS A 24 13.52 1.69 7.71
C LYS A 24 12.87 0.36 7.34
N GLY A 25 11.54 0.31 7.29
CA GLY A 25 10.79 -0.88 6.89
C GLY A 25 11.12 -1.36 5.47
N LEU A 26 11.33 -0.44 4.51
CA LEU A 26 11.76 -0.78 3.15
C LEU A 26 13.13 -1.44 3.13
N GLY A 27 14.08 -0.86 3.87
CA GLY A 27 15.41 -1.44 4.03
C GLY A 27 15.36 -2.84 4.65
N ASP A 28 14.46 -3.06 5.63
CA ASP A 28 14.28 -4.37 6.25
C ASP A 28 13.67 -5.40 5.31
N ILE A 29 12.66 -5.02 4.52
CA ILE A 29 12.05 -5.92 3.51
C ILE A 29 13.06 -6.30 2.43
N ALA A 30 13.81 -5.32 1.93
CA ALA A 30 14.85 -5.55 0.92
C ALA A 30 15.95 -6.49 1.43
N ARG A 31 16.30 -6.41 2.73
CA ARG A 31 17.29 -7.28 3.36
C ARG A 31 16.75 -8.69 3.66
N ARG A 32 15.55 -8.79 4.22
CA ARG A 32 14.97 -10.07 4.66
C ARG A 32 14.45 -10.92 3.52
N ARG A 33 14.07 -10.30 2.40
CA ARG A 33 13.47 -10.94 1.21
C ARG A 33 12.45 -12.04 1.60
N PRO A 34 11.27 -11.63 2.10
CA PRO A 34 10.21 -12.57 2.47
C PRO A 34 9.90 -13.58 1.36
N ASP A 35 9.47 -14.80 1.73
CA ASP A 35 9.11 -15.80 0.73
C ASP A 35 8.06 -15.26 -0.26
N GLY A 36 8.29 -15.54 -1.53
CA GLY A 36 7.47 -15.08 -2.65
C GLY A 36 7.63 -13.61 -3.04
N LEU A 37 8.44 -12.80 -2.34
CA LEU A 37 8.83 -11.48 -2.82
C LEU A 37 9.84 -11.63 -3.97
N LEU A 38 9.43 -11.28 -5.18
CA LEU A 38 10.25 -11.36 -6.39
C LEU A 38 11.12 -10.12 -6.56
N HIS A 39 10.55 -8.94 -6.33
CA HIS A 39 11.24 -7.67 -6.46
C HIS A 39 10.60 -6.61 -5.55
N HIS A 40 11.42 -5.68 -5.07
CA HIS A 40 11.01 -4.56 -4.26
C HIS A 40 11.86 -3.34 -4.64
N GLU A 41 11.20 -2.22 -4.86
CA GLU A 41 11.85 -0.95 -5.14
C GLU A 41 11.06 0.21 -4.50
N GLY A 42 11.80 1.22 -4.06
CA GLY A 42 11.25 2.49 -3.62
C GLY A 42 11.35 3.53 -4.74
N PHE A 43 10.43 4.48 -4.76
CA PHE A 43 10.43 5.59 -5.71
C PHE A 43 9.82 6.84 -5.08
N LEU A 44 10.03 8.00 -5.71
CA LEU A 44 9.52 9.30 -5.23
C LEU A 44 8.56 9.88 -6.27
N PHE A 45 7.37 10.30 -5.82
CA PHE A 45 6.47 11.13 -6.61
C PHE A 45 6.77 12.62 -6.42
N GLY A 46 7.44 12.96 -5.32
CA GLY A 46 7.84 14.30 -4.96
C GLY A 46 8.51 14.32 -3.60
N TRP A 47 8.96 15.49 -3.16
CA TRP A 47 9.73 15.66 -1.93
C TRP A 47 9.00 15.17 -0.66
N ASN A 48 7.67 15.22 -0.64
CA ASN A 48 6.83 14.76 0.48
C ASN A 48 6.01 13.52 0.17
N HIS A 49 6.29 12.81 -0.93
CA HIS A 49 5.48 11.69 -1.39
C HIS A 49 6.36 10.55 -1.90
N VAL A 50 6.39 9.47 -1.11
CA VAL A 50 7.15 8.26 -1.40
C VAL A 50 6.24 7.15 -1.90
N GLY A 51 6.79 6.31 -2.76
CA GLY A 51 6.18 5.12 -3.33
C GLY A 51 7.03 3.89 -3.12
N ILE A 52 6.38 2.73 -3.10
CA ILE A 52 6.98 1.41 -2.97
C ILE A 52 6.30 0.52 -3.98
N ARG A 53 7.06 -0.22 -4.79
CA ARG A 53 6.53 -1.19 -5.74
C ARG A 53 7.11 -2.56 -5.40
N GLN A 54 6.22 -3.53 -5.28
CA GLN A 54 6.56 -4.90 -4.94
C GLN A 54 5.93 -5.86 -5.92
N TYR A 55 6.73 -6.85 -6.33
CA TYR A 55 6.31 -7.94 -7.18
C TYR A 55 6.30 -9.22 -6.37
N TRP A 56 5.17 -9.91 -6.35
CA TRP A 56 4.93 -11.10 -5.55
C TRP A 56 4.57 -12.29 -6.44
N ARG A 57 5.14 -13.47 -6.14
CA ARG A 57 4.90 -14.74 -6.85
C ARG A 57 3.40 -15.02 -6.98
N ASP A 58 2.67 -14.87 -5.89
CA ASP A 58 1.25 -15.15 -5.79
C ASP A 58 0.57 -14.33 -4.67
N PRO A 59 -0.77 -14.21 -4.69
CA PRO A 59 -1.51 -13.49 -3.66
C PRO A 59 -1.37 -14.07 -2.25
N ALA A 60 -1.11 -15.38 -2.13
CA ALA A 60 -1.01 -16.05 -0.85
C ALA A 60 0.29 -15.66 -0.13
N ALA A 61 1.41 -15.63 -0.84
CA ALA A 61 2.70 -15.15 -0.32
C ALA A 61 2.59 -13.71 0.19
N LEU A 62 1.96 -12.81 -0.58
CA LEU A 62 1.68 -11.44 -0.16
C LEU A 62 0.80 -11.39 1.10
N ALA A 63 -0.28 -12.18 1.15
CA ALA A 63 -1.18 -12.21 2.30
C ALA A 63 -0.48 -12.75 3.57
N THR A 64 0.41 -13.72 3.43
CA THR A 64 1.24 -14.24 4.53
C THR A 64 2.17 -13.15 5.03
N PHE A 65 2.88 -12.45 4.14
CA PHE A 65 3.77 -11.35 4.52
C PHE A 65 3.03 -10.23 5.25
N THR A 66 1.90 -9.76 4.71
CA THR A 66 1.14 -8.64 5.30
C THR A 66 0.55 -8.95 6.68
N ARG A 67 0.37 -10.23 7.02
CA ARG A 67 -0.06 -10.67 8.35
C ARG A 67 1.10 -10.94 9.31
N SER A 68 2.30 -11.17 8.79
CA SER A 68 3.48 -11.46 9.58
C SER A 68 3.99 -10.24 10.36
N GLU A 69 4.60 -10.47 11.52
CA GLU A 69 5.35 -9.44 12.23
C GLU A 69 6.75 -9.28 11.59
N PRO A 70 7.33 -8.07 11.56
CA PRO A 70 6.85 -6.84 12.20
C PRO A 70 5.82 -6.05 11.37
N HIS A 71 5.44 -6.53 10.18
CA HIS A 71 4.66 -5.76 9.23
C HIS A 71 3.24 -5.45 9.74
N SER A 72 2.52 -6.47 10.22
CA SER A 72 1.15 -6.29 10.70
C SER A 72 1.06 -5.40 11.94
N GLY A 73 2.04 -5.47 12.85
CA GLY A 73 2.15 -4.57 14.00
C GLY A 73 2.42 -3.13 13.60
N TRP A 74 3.36 -2.91 12.66
CA TRP A 74 3.62 -1.58 12.11
C TRP A 74 2.36 -0.99 11.44
N TRP A 75 1.67 -1.78 10.62
CA TRP A 75 0.45 -1.36 9.94
C TRP A 75 -0.68 -0.98 10.91
N ARG A 76 -0.90 -1.80 11.95
CA ARG A 76 -1.88 -1.52 13.01
C ARG A 76 -1.58 -0.21 13.73
N ASN A 77 -0.31 0.08 14.02
CA ASN A 77 0.09 1.33 14.66
C ASN A 77 -0.12 2.53 13.73
N PHE A 78 0.18 2.38 12.44
CA PHE A 78 -0.08 3.40 11.43
C PHE A 78 -1.57 3.74 11.31
N LEU A 79 -2.45 2.73 11.27
CA LEU A 79 -3.90 2.96 11.20
C LEU A 79 -4.47 3.63 12.46
N ARG A 80 -3.87 3.38 13.63
CA ARG A 80 -4.30 4.01 14.89
C ARG A 80 -3.97 5.50 14.93
N ASP A 81 -2.79 5.88 14.44
CA ASP A 81 -2.34 7.27 14.38
C ASP A 81 -1.49 7.47 13.12
N PRO A 82 -2.10 7.87 12.00
CA PRO A 82 -1.37 8.10 10.75
C PRO A 82 -0.51 9.39 10.81
N ARG A 83 -0.55 10.16 11.91
CA ARG A 83 0.25 11.37 12.13
C ARG A 83 0.19 12.40 11.00
N GLN A 84 -0.98 12.54 10.38
CA GLN A 84 -1.20 13.40 9.21
C GLN A 84 -0.51 12.94 7.91
N ALA A 85 -0.19 11.64 7.77
CA ALA A 85 0.17 11.07 6.49
C ALA A 85 -1.10 10.63 5.73
N GLY A 86 -1.16 10.96 4.44
CA GLY A 86 -2.01 10.25 3.49
C GLY A 86 -1.37 8.92 3.12
N PHE A 87 -2.20 7.91 2.91
CA PHE A 87 -1.78 6.58 2.47
C PHE A 87 -2.58 6.16 1.26
N TRP A 88 -1.93 5.43 0.37
CA TRP A 88 -2.62 4.69 -0.66
C TRP A 88 -1.92 3.38 -0.95
N HIS A 89 -2.68 2.43 -1.48
CA HIS A 89 -2.13 1.27 -2.16
C HIS A 89 -3.00 0.91 -3.36
N GLU A 90 -2.37 0.31 -4.35
CA GLU A 90 -3.00 -0.30 -5.52
C GLU A 90 -2.41 -1.69 -5.69
N ALA A 91 -3.26 -2.69 -5.92
CA ALA A 91 -2.82 -4.04 -6.21
C ALA A 91 -3.40 -4.51 -7.54
N TYR A 92 -2.55 -5.18 -8.33
CA TYR A 92 -2.83 -5.63 -9.69
C TYR A 92 -2.53 -7.13 -9.78
N SER A 93 -3.51 -7.92 -10.21
CA SER A 93 -3.34 -9.35 -10.39
C SER A 93 -3.07 -9.70 -11.85
N MET A 94 -2.06 -10.54 -12.10
CA MET A 94 -1.89 -11.13 -13.44
C MET A 94 -3.10 -11.97 -13.87
N ARG A 95 -3.92 -12.45 -12.93
CA ARG A 95 -5.16 -13.18 -13.23
C ARG A 95 -6.35 -12.23 -13.48
N GLY A 96 -6.08 -10.95 -13.70
CA GLY A 96 -7.10 -9.92 -13.85
C GLY A 96 -7.66 -9.43 -12.52
N GLY A 97 -8.23 -8.23 -12.56
CA GLY A 97 -8.70 -7.48 -11.40
C GLY A 97 -7.63 -6.56 -10.82
N MET A 98 -8.10 -5.40 -10.37
CA MET A 98 -7.31 -4.38 -9.68
C MET A 98 -8.11 -3.88 -8.49
N GLU A 99 -7.41 -3.48 -7.43
CA GLU A 99 -8.02 -2.91 -6.25
C GLU A 99 -7.15 -1.80 -5.70
N ALA A 100 -7.77 -0.84 -5.02
CA ALA A 100 -7.04 0.24 -4.38
C ALA A 100 -7.75 0.72 -3.12
N ILE A 101 -6.96 1.28 -2.19
CA ILE A 101 -7.44 2.12 -1.10
C ILE A 101 -6.65 3.42 -1.13
N TYR A 102 -7.37 4.51 -0.87
CA TYR A 102 -6.82 5.83 -0.64
C TYR A 102 -7.38 6.36 0.69
N VAL A 103 -6.51 6.73 1.63
CA VAL A 103 -6.89 7.24 2.96
C VAL A 103 -6.21 8.56 3.20
N ASN A 104 -7.00 9.60 3.54
CA ASN A 104 -6.50 10.92 3.93
C ASN A 104 -5.51 11.54 2.94
N MET A 105 -5.64 11.22 1.65
CA MET A 105 -4.73 11.69 0.62
C MET A 105 -4.91 13.19 0.36
N PRO A 106 -3.85 14.00 0.53
CA PRO A 106 -3.96 15.43 0.32
C PRO A 106 -3.68 15.85 -1.12
N GLY A 107 -4.30 16.97 -1.51
CA GLY A 107 -3.96 17.71 -2.72
C GLY A 107 -4.40 17.04 -4.00
N ALA A 108 -3.54 17.11 -5.03
CA ALA A 108 -3.84 16.61 -6.37
C ALA A 108 -4.11 15.09 -6.40
N PRO A 109 -4.98 14.61 -7.32
CA PRO A 109 -5.22 13.19 -7.54
C PRO A 109 -3.94 12.41 -7.85
N VAL A 110 -3.92 11.15 -7.45
CA VAL A 110 -2.81 10.20 -7.67
C VAL A 110 -3.40 8.83 -8.04
N GLY A 111 -2.78 8.15 -9.00
CA GLY A 111 -3.19 6.79 -9.40
C GLY A 111 -4.65 6.73 -9.84
N MET A 112 -5.35 5.67 -9.45
CA MET A 112 -6.77 5.45 -9.73
C MET A 112 -7.69 6.60 -9.29
N THR A 113 -7.35 7.43 -8.29
CA THR A 113 -8.21 8.57 -7.92
C THR A 113 -8.37 9.62 -9.01
N ALA A 114 -7.52 9.60 -10.05
CA ALA A 114 -7.63 10.51 -11.17
C ALA A 114 -8.81 10.20 -12.10
N PHE A 115 -9.33 8.96 -12.08
CA PHE A 115 -10.37 8.53 -13.03
C PHE A 115 -11.44 7.60 -12.44
N ALA A 116 -11.14 6.88 -11.36
CA ALA A 116 -12.05 5.93 -10.75
C ALA A 116 -12.93 6.64 -9.69
N PRO A 117 -14.24 6.38 -9.68
CA PRO A 117 -15.13 6.94 -8.67
C PRO A 117 -14.79 6.36 -7.28
N ALA A 118 -14.79 7.23 -6.27
CA ALA A 118 -14.62 6.82 -4.88
C ALA A 118 -15.80 5.94 -4.42
N ARG A 119 -15.49 4.94 -3.60
CA ARG A 119 -16.48 4.07 -2.94
C ARG A 119 -16.10 3.88 -1.49
N ASP A 120 -17.10 3.85 -0.62
CA ASP A 120 -16.90 3.56 0.78
C ASP A 120 -16.37 2.13 0.95
N ALA A 121 -15.46 1.95 1.90
CA ALA A 121 -15.05 0.64 2.34
C ALA A 121 -16.19 0.02 3.16
N ALA A 122 -17.13 -0.63 2.47
CA ALA A 122 -18.28 -1.32 3.07
C ALA A 122 -18.58 -2.62 2.33
N GLY A 123 -19.12 -3.62 3.05
CA GLY A 123 -19.44 -4.93 2.48
C GLY A 123 -18.24 -5.57 1.77
N ALA A 124 -18.41 -5.92 0.49
CA ALA A 124 -17.35 -6.50 -0.33
C ALA A 124 -16.11 -5.58 -0.48
N PHE A 125 -16.26 -4.27 -0.35
CA PHE A 125 -15.16 -3.31 -0.49
C PHE A 125 -14.26 -3.21 0.76
N MET A 126 -14.63 -3.86 1.87
CA MET A 126 -13.82 -3.92 3.10
C MET A 126 -12.51 -4.68 2.93
N THR A 127 -12.49 -5.70 2.08
CA THR A 127 -11.33 -6.58 1.91
C THR A 127 -10.71 -6.40 0.53
N ALA A 128 -9.38 -6.53 0.44
CA ALA A 128 -8.69 -6.51 -0.84
C ALA A 128 -9.22 -7.59 -1.80
N ALA A 129 -9.53 -8.78 -1.28
CA ALA A 129 -10.12 -9.87 -2.05
C ALA A 129 -11.50 -9.51 -2.62
N GLY A 130 -12.37 -8.91 -1.82
CA GLY A 130 -13.70 -8.49 -2.27
C GLY A 130 -13.65 -7.35 -3.28
N ARG A 131 -12.78 -6.35 -3.08
CA ARG A 131 -12.53 -5.28 -4.08
C ARG A 131 -12.02 -5.86 -5.40
N MET A 132 -11.06 -6.77 -5.34
CA MET A 132 -10.49 -7.39 -6.54
C MET A 132 -11.49 -8.28 -7.28
N ALA A 133 -12.39 -8.96 -6.55
CA ALA A 133 -13.48 -9.73 -7.15
C ALA A 133 -14.50 -8.81 -7.86
N ALA A 134 -14.86 -7.68 -7.22
CA ALA A 134 -15.78 -6.70 -7.80
C ALA A 134 -15.22 -6.03 -9.08
N ALA A 135 -13.90 -5.95 -9.23
CA ALA A 135 -13.25 -5.40 -10.43
C ALA A 135 -13.15 -6.37 -11.62
N ARG A 136 -13.60 -7.62 -11.46
CA ARG A 136 -13.58 -8.64 -12.54
C ARG A 136 -14.92 -8.78 -13.26
N GLY A 137 -15.98 -8.20 -12.73
CA GLY A 137 -17.31 -8.14 -13.36
C GLY A 137 -17.55 -6.78 -13.99
#